data_AF-A0A353E8D7-F1
#
_entry.id   AF-A0A353E8D7-F1
#
_cell.length_a   1.000
_cell.length_b   1.000
_cell.length_c   1.000
_cell.angle_alpha   90.00
_cell.angle_beta   90.00
_cell.angle_gamma   90.00
#
_symmetry.space_group_name_H-M   'P 1'
#
loop_
_entity.id
_entity.type
_entity.pdbx_description
1 polymer ?
#
loop_
_entity_poly.entity_id
_entity_poly.type
_entity_poly.pdbx_seq_one_letter_code
_entity_poly.pdbx_strand_id
1 'polypeptide(L)'
;MILFTNQELRLHLPSNAVDEVANLQGMLDNSEKDFLKPRLGESLYNRLCEYYRGIEPSDFCDTVINGDYDKNPWNEVLLYAQRMIVNDAMAKNIEKQLLSMNGTGINVASSNDYSVATDKQIAQGKESYRETAMISLNNLLSLLEGWAKKINTPMEIDALSGDNTSLSDSASGDTETSDSAGSSDNAGSSDNTGSSDDTGSSDNTGSSDETEADKLQAIGEIVLLWEESKYYYYHSDLLFPTCESLQPYLDIYDNRDKFVRLIPDMRFIQSEYLEEAFGEDFIPRLLQASEDDKLLKKARQLIAAYLKERTSVINFDKLARSTAHNDAITVRESIHRLLKKEEVEKQAALDAANGGSDGTNTGNNSGASGSSASTSNSSCSSSSASSPGSSSGDNGNEGYQNNQAGSRIFVTPILC
;
A
#
# COMPACT_ATOMS: atom_id res chain seq x y z
N MET A 1 2.37 10.87 -23.73
CA MET A 1 3.78 11.18 -23.50
C MET A 1 3.88 12.38 -22.61
N ILE A 2 4.67 12.26 -21.53
CA ILE A 2 4.73 13.25 -20.45
C ILE A 2 6.15 13.80 -20.22
N LEU A 3 7.06 13.66 -21.19
CA LEU A 3 8.43 14.19 -21.14
C LEU A 3 8.96 14.43 -22.56
N PHE A 4 9.30 15.65 -22.94
CA PHE A 4 9.71 15.97 -24.32
C PHE A 4 10.98 16.81 -24.43
N THR A 5 11.48 17.36 -23.33
CA THR A 5 12.63 18.27 -23.35
C THR A 5 13.85 17.65 -22.69
N ASN A 6 15.02 18.12 -23.12
CA ASN A 6 16.28 17.77 -22.48
C ASN A 6 16.36 18.28 -21.03
N GLN A 7 15.72 19.41 -20.72
CA GLN A 7 15.71 19.97 -19.38
C GLN A 7 15.00 19.01 -18.40
N GLU A 8 13.82 18.51 -18.78
CA GLU A 8 13.10 17.50 -18.00
C GLU A 8 13.90 16.21 -17.86
N LEU A 9 14.52 15.73 -18.95
CA LEU A 9 15.35 14.54 -18.91
C LEU A 9 16.50 14.69 -17.90
N ARG A 10 17.10 15.87 -17.81
CA ARG A 10 18.21 16.20 -16.91
C ARG A 10 17.81 16.25 -15.44
N LEU A 11 16.53 16.49 -15.12
CA LEU A 11 16.02 16.36 -13.75
C LEU A 11 16.16 14.93 -13.23
N HIS A 12 16.02 13.94 -14.12
CA HIS A 12 15.97 12.52 -13.76
C HIS A 12 17.27 11.77 -14.05
N LEU A 13 18.04 12.23 -15.05
CA LEU A 13 19.33 11.67 -15.43
C LEU A 13 20.43 12.75 -15.30
N PRO A 14 21.28 12.67 -14.27
CA PRO A 14 22.38 13.61 -14.09
C PRO A 14 23.52 13.42 -15.12
N SER A 15 23.47 12.36 -15.94
CA SER A 15 24.53 12.01 -16.89
C SER A 15 24.38 12.77 -18.21
N ASN A 16 25.41 13.52 -18.58
CA ASN A 16 25.54 14.20 -19.88
C ASN A 16 25.56 13.27 -21.10
N ALA A 17 25.49 11.95 -20.92
CA ALA A 17 25.63 10.96 -21.99
C ALA A 17 24.46 10.92 -23.01
N VAL A 18 23.36 11.61 -22.72
CA VAL A 18 22.23 11.76 -23.67
C VAL A 18 22.16 13.21 -24.10
N ASP A 19 22.46 13.48 -25.36
CA ASP A 19 22.46 14.83 -25.94
C ASP A 19 21.03 15.31 -26.28
N GLU A 20 20.21 14.40 -26.80
CA GLU A 20 18.85 14.70 -27.23
C GLU A 20 17.85 13.63 -26.79
N VAL A 21 16.81 14.06 -26.09
CA VAL A 21 15.65 13.25 -25.68
C VAL A 21 14.95 12.58 -26.86
N ALA A 22 15.00 13.19 -28.05
CA ALA A 22 14.46 12.61 -29.29
C ALA A 22 15.07 11.23 -29.60
N ASN A 23 16.33 11.00 -29.23
CA ASN A 23 17.01 9.70 -29.42
C ASN A 23 16.46 8.61 -28.49
N LEU A 24 15.83 9.00 -27.38
CA LEU A 24 15.20 8.09 -26.43
C LEU A 24 13.69 7.98 -26.62
N GLN A 25 13.10 8.75 -27.54
CA GLN A 25 11.65 8.87 -27.72
C GLN A 25 10.93 7.52 -27.76
N GLY A 26 11.40 6.58 -28.58
CA GLY A 26 10.79 5.26 -28.68
C GLY A 26 10.95 4.41 -27.41
N MET A 27 12.04 4.59 -26.67
CA MET A 27 12.28 3.90 -25.40
C MET A 27 11.37 4.45 -24.30
N LEU A 28 11.23 5.77 -24.24
CA LEU A 28 10.36 6.48 -23.31
C LEU A 28 8.88 6.14 -23.57
N ASP A 29 8.44 6.13 -24.82
CA ASP A 29 7.06 5.76 -25.20
C ASP A 29 6.72 4.31 -24.78
N ASN A 30 7.65 3.37 -24.95
CA ASN A 30 7.47 1.99 -24.48
C ASN A 30 7.36 1.93 -22.95
N SER A 31 8.25 2.62 -22.23
CA SER A 31 8.19 2.68 -20.76
C SER A 31 6.90 3.37 -20.28
N GLU A 32 6.42 4.39 -20.96
CA GLU A 32 5.17 5.04 -20.61
C GLU A 32 3.96 4.11 -20.80
N LYS A 33 3.90 3.37 -21.92
CA LYS A 33 2.80 2.45 -22.23
C LYS A 33 2.82 1.17 -21.41
N ASP A 34 4.00 0.57 -21.22
CA ASP A 34 4.14 -0.76 -20.61
C ASP A 34 4.41 -0.69 -19.10
N PHE A 35 5.05 0.40 -18.65
CA PHE A 35 5.35 0.63 -17.25
C PHE A 35 4.37 1.61 -16.62
N LEU A 36 4.29 2.87 -17.04
CA LEU A 36 3.47 3.87 -16.32
C LEU A 36 1.96 3.65 -16.44
N LYS A 37 1.42 3.59 -17.66
CA LYS A 37 -0.04 3.56 -17.93
C LYS A 37 -0.77 2.45 -17.14
N PRO A 38 -0.25 1.21 -17.03
CA PRO A 38 -0.91 0.17 -16.23
C PRO A 38 -1.01 0.49 -14.73
N ARG A 39 -0.13 1.33 -14.16
CA ARG A 39 -0.13 1.70 -12.73
C ARG A 39 -1.06 2.88 -12.44
N LEU A 40 -1.09 3.87 -13.33
CA LEU A 40 -2.02 4.99 -13.19
C LEU A 40 -3.46 4.61 -13.55
N GLY A 41 -3.66 3.63 -14.43
CA GLY A 41 -4.94 3.41 -15.09
C GLY A 41 -5.09 4.34 -16.30
N GLU A 42 -6.04 4.04 -17.18
CA GLU A 42 -6.20 4.77 -18.43
C GLU A 42 -6.66 6.22 -18.21
N SER A 43 -7.61 6.44 -17.30
CA SER A 43 -8.21 7.74 -17.04
C SER A 43 -7.23 8.72 -16.40
N LEU A 44 -6.56 8.34 -15.31
CA LEU A 44 -5.55 9.19 -14.68
C LEU A 44 -4.38 9.47 -15.62
N TYR A 45 -3.91 8.46 -16.36
CA TYR A 45 -2.84 8.64 -17.34
C TYR A 45 -3.21 9.65 -18.44
N ASN A 46 -4.41 9.54 -19.01
CA ASN A 46 -4.87 10.43 -20.07
C ASN A 46 -5.00 11.87 -19.54
N ARG A 47 -5.58 12.04 -18.34
CA ARG A 47 -5.74 13.35 -17.71
C ARG A 47 -4.40 13.97 -17.32
N LEU A 48 -3.42 13.17 -16.88
CA LEU A 48 -2.04 13.62 -16.63
C LEU A 48 -1.36 14.09 -17.92
N CYS A 49 -1.57 13.39 -19.04
CA CYS A 49 -1.09 13.83 -20.35
C CYS A 49 -1.73 15.16 -20.78
N GLU A 50 -3.01 15.36 -20.51
CA GLU A 50 -3.71 16.62 -20.80
C GLU A 50 -3.18 17.76 -19.93
N TYR A 51 -3.01 17.52 -18.64
CA TYR A 51 -2.37 18.47 -17.72
C TYR A 51 -0.99 18.88 -18.22
N TYR A 52 -0.16 17.90 -18.59
CA TYR A 52 1.19 18.14 -19.10
C TYR A 52 1.21 18.98 -20.38
N ARG A 53 0.24 18.82 -21.28
CA ARG A 53 0.13 19.66 -22.49
C ARG A 53 -0.23 21.12 -22.18
N GLY A 54 -0.82 21.38 -21.01
CA GLY A 54 -1.24 22.70 -20.57
C GLY A 54 -0.17 23.50 -19.84
N ILE A 55 0.98 22.90 -19.51
CA ILE A 55 2.08 23.55 -18.80
C ILE A 55 3.29 23.75 -19.70
N GLU A 56 4.10 24.77 -19.41
CA GLU A 56 5.40 24.93 -20.06
C GLU A 56 6.44 24.04 -19.36
N PRO A 57 7.20 23.19 -20.09
CA PRO A 57 8.17 22.29 -19.46
C PRO A 57 9.25 22.99 -18.63
N SER A 58 9.67 24.20 -19.02
CA SER A 58 10.65 25.00 -18.26
C SER A 58 10.08 25.41 -16.90
N ASP A 59 8.85 25.90 -16.86
CA ASP A 59 8.18 26.31 -15.63
C ASP A 59 8.02 25.13 -14.69
N PHE A 60 7.65 23.96 -15.21
CA PHE A 60 7.64 22.72 -14.44
C PHE A 60 9.02 22.42 -13.85
N CYS A 61 10.08 22.46 -14.66
CA CYS A 61 11.44 22.21 -14.17
C CYS A 61 11.85 23.21 -13.07
N ASP A 62 11.49 24.48 -13.22
CA ASP A 62 11.78 25.51 -12.23
C ASP A 62 11.03 25.25 -10.92
N THR A 63 9.76 24.82 -10.97
CA THR A 63 9.02 24.42 -9.74
C THR A 63 9.69 23.24 -9.04
N VAL A 64 10.23 22.29 -9.79
CA VAL A 64 10.95 21.13 -9.22
C VAL A 64 12.27 21.57 -8.58
N ILE A 65 13.05 22.40 -9.27
CA ILE A 65 14.35 22.91 -8.79
C ILE A 65 14.17 23.76 -7.53
N ASN A 66 13.13 24.59 -7.49
CA ASN A 66 12.82 25.44 -6.35
C ASN A 66 12.16 24.68 -5.18
N GLY A 67 11.79 23.41 -5.38
CA GLY A 67 11.13 22.59 -4.36
C GLY A 67 9.64 22.89 -4.17
N ASP A 68 9.03 23.63 -5.10
CA ASP A 68 7.65 24.11 -5.05
C ASP A 68 6.65 23.20 -5.80
N TYR A 69 7.13 22.08 -6.34
CA TYR A 69 6.31 21.13 -7.11
C TYR A 69 5.19 20.50 -6.27
N ASP A 70 5.32 20.46 -4.94
CA ASP A 70 4.35 19.92 -3.97
C ASP A 70 3.16 20.84 -3.69
N LYS A 71 3.21 22.08 -4.20
CA LYS A 71 2.09 23.02 -4.15
C LYS A 71 0.97 22.62 -5.12
N ASN A 72 1.31 21.90 -6.18
CA ASN A 72 0.35 21.43 -7.17
C ASN A 72 0.36 19.89 -7.25
N PRO A 73 -0.72 19.20 -6.85
CA PRO A 73 -0.80 17.74 -6.86
C PRO A 73 -0.47 17.12 -8.22
N TRP A 74 -0.84 17.77 -9.33
CA TRP A 74 -0.53 17.28 -10.67
C TRP A 74 0.97 17.32 -10.98
N ASN A 75 1.71 18.30 -10.45
CA ASN A 75 3.17 18.37 -10.58
C ASN A 75 3.86 17.25 -9.79
N GLU A 76 3.37 16.91 -8.59
CA GLU A 76 3.91 15.78 -7.82
C GLU A 76 3.74 14.45 -8.57
N VAL A 77 2.54 14.19 -9.10
CA VAL A 77 2.27 12.98 -9.90
C VAL A 77 3.15 12.97 -11.15
N LEU A 78 3.25 14.10 -11.85
CA LEU A 78 4.07 14.23 -13.06
C LEU A 78 5.55 13.95 -12.76
N LEU A 79 6.10 14.49 -11.68
CA LEU A 79 7.50 14.31 -11.29
C LEU A 79 7.84 12.83 -11.08
N TYR A 80 7.03 12.12 -10.28
CA TYR A 80 7.25 10.70 -10.06
C TYR A 80 7.06 9.88 -11.34
N ALA A 81 6.04 10.21 -12.14
CA ALA A 81 5.74 9.53 -13.39
C ALA A 81 6.89 9.67 -14.42
N GLN A 82 7.44 10.88 -14.59
CA GLN A 82 8.60 11.10 -15.46
C GLN A 82 9.82 10.34 -14.93
N ARG A 83 10.10 10.40 -13.62
CA ARG A 83 11.24 9.69 -13.01
C ARG A 83 11.15 8.19 -13.23
N MET A 84 9.96 7.61 -13.10
CA MET A 84 9.69 6.21 -13.38
C MET A 84 9.99 5.86 -14.83
N ILE A 85 9.43 6.60 -15.80
CA ILE A 85 9.60 6.33 -17.23
C ILE A 85 11.07 6.39 -17.61
N VAL A 86 11.77 7.46 -17.21
CA VAL A 86 13.16 7.69 -17.61
C VAL A 86 14.06 6.57 -17.08
N ASN A 87 13.93 6.21 -15.81
CA ASN A 87 14.76 5.18 -15.21
C ASN A 87 14.42 3.78 -15.73
N ASP A 88 13.14 3.45 -15.96
CA ASP A 88 12.75 2.18 -16.59
C ASP A 88 13.27 2.09 -18.04
N ALA A 89 13.17 3.18 -18.81
CA ALA A 89 13.66 3.25 -20.18
C ALA A 89 15.18 3.03 -20.23
N MET A 90 15.94 3.63 -19.32
CA MET A 90 17.38 3.41 -19.22
C MET A 90 17.69 1.97 -18.80
N ALA A 91 17.03 1.43 -17.79
CA ALA A 91 17.25 0.05 -17.34
C ALA A 91 17.01 -0.98 -18.46
N LYS A 92 15.97 -0.77 -19.28
CA LYS A 92 15.64 -1.68 -20.40
C LYS A 92 16.59 -1.58 -21.59
N ASN A 93 17.27 -0.44 -21.75
CA ASN A 93 17.99 -0.15 -22.99
C ASN A 93 19.47 0.20 -22.81
N ILE A 94 20.01 0.21 -21.59
CA ILE A 94 21.42 0.48 -21.33
C ILE A 94 22.35 -0.42 -22.17
N GLU A 95 22.03 -1.70 -22.28
CA GLU A 95 22.75 -2.67 -23.12
C GLU A 95 22.65 -2.35 -24.61
N LYS A 96 21.52 -1.81 -25.07
CA LYS A 96 21.32 -1.41 -26.48
C LYS A 96 22.06 -0.13 -26.83
N GLN A 97 22.21 0.79 -25.87
CA GLN A 97 22.98 2.02 -26.05
C GLN A 97 24.49 1.76 -26.24
N LEU A 98 24.98 0.60 -25.77
CA LEU A 98 26.35 0.15 -26.00
C LEU A 98 26.59 -0.40 -27.40
N LEU A 99 25.55 -0.63 -28.20
CA LEU A 99 25.68 -1.22 -29.54
C LEU A 99 25.62 -0.13 -30.61
N SER A 100 26.64 -0.10 -31.47
CA SER A 100 26.70 0.74 -32.67
C SER A 100 26.60 -0.16 -33.90
N MET A 101 25.53 0.01 -34.69
CA MET A 101 25.33 -0.72 -35.94
C MET A 101 25.75 0.15 -37.12
N ASN A 102 26.70 -0.32 -37.93
CA ASN A 102 27.12 0.34 -39.16
C ASN A 102 27.01 -0.62 -40.37
N GLY A 103 27.19 -0.11 -41.59
CA GLY A 103 27.07 -0.90 -42.82
C GLY A 103 28.04 -2.10 -42.92
N THR A 104 29.00 -2.23 -41.99
CA THR A 104 29.99 -3.31 -41.92
C THR A 104 29.76 -4.28 -40.76
N GLY A 105 28.80 -4.03 -39.86
CA GLY A 105 28.48 -4.93 -38.75
C GLY A 105 27.98 -4.22 -37.48
N ILE A 106 27.88 -4.99 -36.39
CA ILE A 106 27.56 -4.50 -35.04
C ILE A 106 28.86 -4.36 -34.25
N ASN A 107 29.14 -3.17 -33.74
CA ASN A 107 30.29 -2.87 -32.90
C ASN A 107 29.82 -2.45 -31.50
N VAL A 108 30.67 -2.63 -30.50
CA VAL A 108 30.46 -1.99 -29.20
C VAL A 108 30.88 -0.52 -29.34
N ALA A 109 30.00 0.40 -28.95
CA ALA A 109 30.29 1.82 -28.94
C ALA A 109 31.42 2.08 -27.93
N SER A 110 32.61 2.36 -28.45
CA SER A 110 33.75 2.86 -27.67
C SER A 110 34.16 4.21 -28.24
N SER A 111 34.09 5.26 -27.44
CA SER A 111 34.80 6.51 -27.73
C SER A 111 36.28 6.33 -27.47
N ASN A 112 37.15 6.90 -28.30
CA ASN A 112 38.61 6.87 -28.07
C ASN A 112 39.04 7.47 -26.72
N ASP A 113 38.16 8.26 -26.10
CA ASP A 113 38.42 9.00 -24.86
C ASP A 113 37.97 8.25 -23.59
N TYR A 114 37.25 7.12 -23.71
CA TYR A 114 36.75 6.36 -22.56
C TYR A 114 36.87 4.84 -22.76
N SER A 115 37.27 4.13 -21.71
CA SER A 115 37.29 2.67 -21.70
C SER A 115 35.88 2.09 -21.79
N VAL A 116 35.71 1.02 -22.56
CA VAL A 116 34.46 0.25 -22.61
C VAL A 116 34.09 -0.25 -21.22
N ALA A 117 32.83 -0.04 -20.83
CA ALA A 117 32.31 -0.51 -19.56
C ALA A 117 32.30 -2.05 -19.49
N THR A 118 32.67 -2.61 -18.34
CA THR A 118 32.61 -4.06 -18.11
C THR A 118 31.16 -4.54 -17.94
N ASP A 119 30.88 -5.81 -18.24
CA ASP A 119 29.55 -6.43 -18.02
C ASP A 119 29.03 -6.21 -16.59
N LYS A 120 29.94 -6.27 -15.59
CA LYS A 120 29.59 -6.00 -14.19
C LYS A 120 29.14 -4.57 -13.97
N GLN A 121 29.82 -3.58 -14.56
CA GLN A 121 29.44 -2.17 -14.45
C GLN A 121 28.10 -1.91 -15.17
N ILE A 122 27.88 -2.56 -16.31
CA ILE A 122 26.61 -2.46 -17.06
C ILE A 122 25.46 -3.05 -16.23
N ALA A 123 25.65 -4.24 -15.65
CA ALA A 123 24.67 -4.88 -14.78
C ALA A 123 24.38 -4.02 -13.53
N GLN A 124 25.41 -3.43 -12.91
CA GLN A 124 25.23 -2.50 -11.78
C GLN A 124 24.45 -1.24 -12.17
N GLY A 125 24.77 -0.63 -13.32
CA GLY A 125 24.03 0.54 -13.83
C GLY A 125 22.57 0.20 -14.13
N LYS A 126 22.32 -0.95 -14.77
CA LYS A 126 20.97 -1.47 -15.03
C LYS A 126 20.15 -1.62 -13.75
N GLU A 127 20.75 -2.24 -12.73
CA GLU A 127 20.07 -2.44 -11.44
C GLU A 127 19.81 -1.11 -10.73
N SER A 128 20.75 -0.17 -10.76
CA SER A 128 20.58 1.15 -10.16
C SER A 128 19.43 1.94 -10.80
N TYR A 129 19.29 1.90 -12.12
CA TYR A 129 18.14 2.50 -12.82
C TYR A 129 16.84 1.79 -12.46
N ARG A 130 16.84 0.46 -12.44
CA ARG A 130 15.66 -0.33 -12.05
C ARG A 130 15.21 0.00 -10.62
N GLU A 131 16.15 0.06 -9.69
CA GLU A 131 15.91 0.43 -8.30
C GLU A 131 15.29 1.82 -8.20
N THR A 132 15.86 2.82 -8.88
CA THR A 132 15.35 4.19 -8.88
C THR A 132 13.93 4.28 -9.45
N ALA A 133 13.63 3.53 -10.52
CA ALA A 133 12.28 3.45 -11.08
C ALA A 133 11.28 2.85 -10.08
N MET A 134 11.67 1.80 -9.36
CA MET A 134 10.81 1.15 -8.36
C MET A 134 10.63 1.99 -7.09
N ILE A 135 11.66 2.70 -6.64
CA ILE A 135 11.54 3.69 -5.54
C ILE A 135 10.54 4.78 -5.92
N SER A 136 10.64 5.30 -7.14
CA SER A 136 9.72 6.33 -7.64
C SER A 136 8.28 5.82 -7.73
N LEU A 137 8.09 4.58 -8.18
CA LEU A 137 6.78 3.91 -8.16
C LEU A 137 6.23 3.79 -6.74
N ASN A 138 7.04 3.34 -5.79
CA ASN A 138 6.61 3.21 -4.40
C ASN A 138 6.19 4.56 -3.81
N ASN A 139 6.96 5.61 -4.06
CA ASN A 139 6.62 6.97 -3.60
C ASN A 139 5.31 7.46 -4.22
N LEU A 140 5.13 7.27 -5.53
CA LEU A 140 3.88 7.62 -6.21
C LEU A 140 2.67 6.88 -5.63
N LEU A 141 2.76 5.56 -5.46
CA LEU A 141 1.68 4.78 -4.88
C LEU A 141 1.41 5.17 -3.42
N SER A 142 2.44 5.58 -2.67
CA SER A 142 2.30 6.10 -1.31
C SER A 142 1.59 7.45 -1.26
N LEU A 143 1.91 8.33 -2.20
CA LEU A 143 1.26 9.63 -2.34
C LEU A 143 -0.23 9.46 -2.66
N LEU A 144 -0.54 8.65 -3.69
CA LEU A 144 -1.91 8.39 -4.14
C LEU A 144 -2.75 7.71 -3.05
N GLU A 145 -2.18 6.79 -2.28
CA GLU A 145 -2.84 6.23 -1.11
C GLU A 145 -3.12 7.30 -0.05
N GLY A 146 -2.14 8.12 0.30
CA GLY A 146 -2.30 9.14 1.34
C GLY A 146 -3.43 10.10 0.99
N TRP A 147 -3.53 10.46 -0.29
CA TRP A 147 -4.62 11.25 -0.84
C TRP A 147 -5.96 10.51 -0.79
N ALA A 148 -6.01 9.24 -1.18
CA ALA A 148 -7.24 8.44 -1.14
C ALA A 148 -7.76 8.30 0.30
N LYS A 149 -6.89 8.07 1.28
CA LYS A 149 -7.26 8.07 2.70
C LYS A 149 -7.83 9.41 3.14
N LYS A 150 -7.20 10.52 2.74
CA LYS A 150 -7.65 11.88 3.08
C LYS A 150 -9.06 12.17 2.58
N ILE A 151 -9.40 11.71 1.36
CA ILE A 151 -10.74 11.90 0.77
C ILE A 151 -11.77 10.95 1.37
N ASN A 152 -11.40 9.69 1.63
CA ASN A 152 -12.31 8.65 2.11
C ASN A 152 -12.56 8.70 3.62
N THR A 153 -11.76 9.44 4.39
CA THR A 153 -12.01 9.67 5.81
C THR A 153 -13.06 10.77 5.94
N PRO A 154 -14.23 10.51 6.55
CA PRO A 154 -15.23 11.55 6.79
C PRO A 154 -14.59 12.67 7.60
N MET A 155 -14.52 13.86 7.01
CA MET A 155 -14.11 15.08 7.70
C MET A 155 -15.08 15.31 8.88
N GLU A 156 -14.58 15.42 10.12
CA GLU A 156 -15.41 15.81 11.25
C GLU A 156 -16.03 17.18 10.95
N ILE A 157 -17.34 17.19 10.74
CA ILE A 157 -18.15 18.38 10.51
C ILE A 157 -18.24 19.14 11.83
N ASP A 158 -17.18 19.84 12.22
CA ASP A 158 -17.22 20.77 13.36
C ASP A 158 -16.46 22.08 13.11
N ALA A 159 -15.81 22.24 11.95
CA ALA A 159 -15.01 23.43 11.64
C ALA A 159 -15.64 24.39 10.59
N LEU A 160 -16.82 24.09 10.03
CA LEU A 160 -17.42 24.90 8.96
C LEU A 160 -18.82 25.46 9.28
N SER A 161 -19.33 25.23 10.49
CA SER A 161 -20.55 25.90 10.97
C SER A 161 -20.19 27.19 11.72
N GLY A 162 -19.57 28.13 11.01
CA GLY A 162 -19.56 29.53 11.42
C GLY A 162 -21.00 30.04 11.37
N ASP A 163 -21.69 29.97 12.49
CA ASP A 163 -23.07 30.39 12.67
C ASP A 163 -23.25 31.84 12.23
N ASN A 164 -23.86 32.00 11.07
CA ASN A 164 -24.23 33.29 10.51
C ASN A 164 -25.74 33.46 10.68
N THR A 165 -26.21 33.59 11.93
CA THR A 165 -27.56 34.06 12.24
C THR A 165 -27.61 34.94 13.50
N SER A 166 -27.58 36.27 13.33
CA SER A 166 -28.70 37.13 13.73
C SER A 166 -28.42 38.62 13.54
N LEU A 167 -29.43 39.28 12.98
CA LEU A 167 -29.55 40.71 12.76
C LEU A 167 -29.81 41.47 14.06
N SER A 168 -29.18 42.65 14.14
CA SER A 168 -29.62 43.93 14.72
C SER A 168 -30.57 43.95 15.92
N ASP A 169 -30.14 44.62 17.01
CA ASP A 169 -30.88 45.80 17.44
C ASP A 169 -30.00 46.82 18.19
N SER A 170 -30.37 48.09 18.06
CA SER A 170 -29.66 49.26 18.57
C SER A 170 -30.07 49.59 20.00
N ALA A 171 -29.15 50.11 20.85
CA ALA A 171 -29.34 51.29 21.70
C ALA A 171 -28.31 51.40 22.86
N SER A 172 -27.56 52.51 22.81
CA SER A 172 -27.39 53.53 23.87
C SER A 172 -26.65 53.26 25.19
N GLY A 173 -25.62 54.10 25.39
CA GLY A 173 -25.16 54.66 26.68
C GLY A 173 -24.32 53.72 27.54
N ASP A 174 -23.33 54.13 28.31
CA ASP A 174 -22.78 55.44 28.66
C ASP A 174 -21.46 55.17 29.41
N THR A 175 -20.48 56.06 29.22
CA THR A 175 -19.46 56.58 30.16
C THR A 175 -18.74 55.71 31.24
N GLU A 176 -17.46 56.10 31.41
CA GLU A 176 -16.55 56.00 32.58
C GLU A 176 -15.34 55.06 32.38
N THR A 177 -14.17 55.56 31.95
CA THR A 177 -13.07 56.19 32.73
C THR A 177 -12.64 55.44 34.00
N SER A 178 -11.42 54.91 33.99
CA SER A 178 -10.54 54.95 35.17
C SER A 178 -9.07 54.85 34.78
N ASP A 179 -8.33 55.84 35.26
CA ASP A 179 -6.91 56.13 35.09
C ASP A 179 -5.96 55.13 35.78
N SER A 180 -4.72 55.04 35.27
CA SER A 180 -3.46 55.31 36.00
C SER A 180 -2.27 54.77 35.20
N ALA A 181 -1.46 55.61 34.57
CA ALA A 181 -0.37 56.42 35.14
C ALA A 181 0.92 55.61 35.44
N GLY A 182 1.99 55.94 34.71
CA GLY A 182 3.32 55.39 34.91
C GLY A 182 4.36 55.86 33.89
N SER A 183 4.66 57.16 33.88
CA SER A 183 5.80 57.79 33.17
C SER A 183 7.15 57.16 33.56
N SER A 184 8.09 57.06 32.60
CA SER A 184 9.34 57.85 32.66
C SER A 184 10.14 57.75 31.36
N ASP A 185 10.56 58.93 30.91
CA ASP A 185 11.42 59.19 29.78
C ASP A 185 12.87 58.76 30.04
N ASN A 186 13.61 58.38 29.00
CA ASN A 186 14.91 59.01 28.78
C ASN A 186 15.36 58.98 27.31
N ALA A 187 15.85 60.13 26.87
CA ALA A 187 16.26 60.46 25.52
C ALA A 187 17.66 59.94 25.16
N GLY A 188 17.89 59.73 23.87
CA GLY A 188 19.20 59.40 23.30
C GLY A 188 19.21 59.48 21.77
N SER A 189 19.49 60.69 21.28
CA SER A 189 19.55 61.15 19.88
C SER A 189 20.66 60.50 19.04
N SER A 190 20.39 60.19 17.76
CA SER A 190 21.16 60.74 16.61
C SER A 190 20.58 60.32 15.24
N ASP A 191 20.16 61.34 14.47
CA ASP A 191 20.22 61.62 13.02
C ASP A 191 20.19 60.45 12.00
N ASN A 192 19.19 60.28 11.12
CA ASN A 192 18.61 61.14 10.06
C ASN A 192 19.27 60.95 8.66
N THR A 193 18.59 60.23 7.75
CA THR A 193 18.33 60.65 6.36
C THR A 193 17.13 59.88 5.81
N GLY A 194 16.04 60.60 5.52
CA GLY A 194 14.76 60.06 5.08
C GLY A 194 14.63 59.77 3.59
N SER A 195 13.55 59.08 3.23
CA SER A 195 12.46 59.66 2.42
C SER A 195 11.28 58.70 2.43
N SER A 196 10.13 59.23 2.80
CA SER A 196 8.81 58.66 2.65
C SER A 196 8.49 58.35 1.19
N ASP A 197 7.80 57.24 0.93
CA ASP A 197 6.42 57.31 0.43
C ASP A 197 5.61 56.11 0.90
N ASP A 198 4.47 56.47 1.48
CA ASP A 198 3.41 55.69 2.06
C ASP A 198 2.44 55.26 0.95
N THR A 199 1.98 54.01 0.95
CA THR A 199 0.56 53.61 0.77
C THR A 199 0.44 52.11 0.54
N GLY A 200 -0.37 51.46 1.38
CA GLY A 200 -1.07 50.23 1.00
C GLY A 200 -0.64 48.95 1.71
N SER A 201 -0.76 48.94 3.04
CA SER A 201 -1.10 47.72 3.75
C SER A 201 -2.44 47.20 3.20
N SER A 202 -2.43 46.04 2.56
CA SER A 202 -3.62 45.20 2.42
C SER A 202 -3.32 43.90 3.13
N ASP A 203 -3.99 43.71 4.26
CA ASP A 203 -4.17 42.43 4.94
C ASP A 203 -4.50 41.35 3.91
N ASN A 204 -3.56 40.43 3.68
CA ASN A 204 -3.80 39.22 2.90
C ASN A 204 -4.11 38.09 3.87
N THR A 205 -5.26 38.16 4.51
CA THR A 205 -5.83 37.08 5.36
C THR A 205 -6.90 36.26 4.61
N GLY A 206 -6.97 36.37 3.28
CA GLY A 206 -7.95 35.65 2.44
C GLY A 206 -7.37 34.72 1.36
N SER A 207 -6.05 34.56 1.25
CA SER A 207 -5.42 33.85 0.11
C SER A 207 -5.06 32.39 0.36
N SER A 208 -4.98 31.93 1.62
CA SER A 208 -4.55 30.56 1.95
C SER A 208 -5.65 29.52 1.75
N ASP A 209 -6.90 29.90 1.95
CA ASP A 209 -8.00 28.95 2.00
C ASP A 209 -8.48 28.56 0.60
N GLU A 210 -8.42 29.48 -0.37
CA GLU A 210 -8.70 29.20 -1.78
C GLU A 210 -7.64 28.26 -2.40
N THR A 211 -6.37 28.42 -2.04
CA THR A 211 -5.29 27.55 -2.55
C THR A 211 -5.34 26.14 -2.00
N GLU A 212 -5.71 25.97 -0.72
CA GLU A 212 -5.90 24.63 -0.13
C GLU A 212 -7.17 23.94 -0.65
N ALA A 213 -8.24 24.69 -0.91
CA ALA A 213 -9.46 24.14 -1.52
C ALA A 213 -9.20 23.64 -2.95
N ASP A 214 -8.48 24.42 -3.77
CA ASP A 214 -8.09 24.01 -5.13
C ASP A 214 -7.16 22.78 -5.11
N LYS A 215 -6.24 22.74 -4.14
CA LYS A 215 -5.37 21.58 -3.92
C LYS A 215 -6.18 20.32 -3.55
N LEU A 216 -7.14 20.45 -2.65
CA LEU A 216 -8.03 19.35 -2.27
C LEU A 216 -8.91 18.88 -3.43
N GLN A 217 -9.40 19.80 -4.25
CA GLN A 217 -10.18 19.48 -5.44
C GLN A 217 -9.34 18.69 -6.46
N ALA A 218 -8.11 19.13 -6.72
CA ALA A 218 -7.19 18.42 -7.61
C ALA A 218 -6.84 17.02 -7.07
N ILE A 219 -6.61 16.90 -5.76
CA ILE A 219 -6.42 15.59 -5.09
C ILE A 219 -7.66 14.70 -5.28
N GLY A 220 -8.86 15.27 -5.09
CA GLY A 220 -10.14 14.60 -5.32
C GLY A 220 -10.27 14.03 -6.72
N GLU A 221 -9.98 14.85 -7.73
CA GLU A 221 -9.97 14.44 -9.13
C GLU A 221 -8.96 13.31 -9.39
N ILE A 222 -7.71 13.47 -8.93
CA ILE A 222 -6.65 12.47 -9.14
C ILE A 222 -7.05 11.11 -8.56
N VAL A 223 -7.56 11.09 -7.33
CA VAL A 223 -7.95 9.83 -6.66
C VAL A 223 -9.11 9.17 -7.38
N LEU A 224 -10.14 9.92 -7.74
CA LEU A 224 -11.28 9.40 -8.48
C LEU A 224 -10.85 8.76 -9.81
N LEU A 225 -9.92 9.39 -10.52
CA LEU A 225 -9.39 8.84 -11.78
C LEU A 225 -8.47 7.62 -11.55
N TRP A 226 -7.79 7.55 -10.40
CA TRP A 226 -6.92 6.44 -10.03
C TRP A 226 -7.70 5.20 -9.60
N GLU A 227 -8.92 5.34 -9.08
CA GLU A 227 -9.79 4.23 -8.66
C GLU A 227 -10.07 3.21 -9.76
N GLU A 228 -10.05 3.64 -11.02
CA GLU A 228 -10.19 2.76 -12.18
C GLU A 228 -8.95 1.89 -12.43
N SER A 229 -7.81 2.22 -11.80
CA SER A 229 -6.58 1.47 -11.92
C SER A 229 -6.64 0.16 -11.12
N LYS A 230 -6.05 -0.89 -11.69
CA LYS A 230 -5.79 -2.15 -10.96
C LYS A 230 -4.82 -1.97 -9.78
N TYR A 231 -4.13 -0.84 -9.75
CA TYR A 231 -3.20 -0.46 -8.69
C TYR A 231 -3.85 0.42 -7.63
N TYR A 232 -5.14 0.74 -7.75
CA TYR A 232 -5.87 1.41 -6.68
C TYR A 232 -5.79 0.56 -5.41
N TYR A 233 -5.54 1.27 -4.31
CA TYR A 233 -4.93 0.68 -3.14
C TYR A 233 -5.92 0.33 -2.04
N TYR A 234 -7.09 0.97 -1.99
CA TYR A 234 -8.03 0.78 -0.91
C TYR A 234 -9.02 -0.34 -1.22
N HIS A 235 -8.75 -1.54 -0.68
CA HIS A 235 -9.63 -2.69 -0.81
C HIS A 235 -10.43 -2.89 0.48
N SER A 236 -11.56 -2.17 0.59
CA SER A 236 -12.45 -2.24 1.76
C SER A 236 -13.03 -3.64 2.02
N ASP A 237 -12.92 -4.54 1.05
CA ASP A 237 -13.38 -5.92 1.11
C ASP A 237 -12.28 -6.92 1.52
N LEU A 238 -11.05 -6.46 1.70
CA LEU A 238 -9.95 -7.27 2.21
C LEU A 238 -9.72 -7.03 3.70
N LEU A 239 -9.37 -8.10 4.43
CA LEU A 239 -8.90 -8.01 5.81
C LEU A 239 -7.55 -7.26 5.90
N PHE A 240 -6.79 -7.24 4.81
CA PHE A 240 -5.65 -6.34 4.60
C PHE A 240 -6.04 -5.27 3.57
N PRO A 241 -6.69 -4.17 4.00
CA PRO A 241 -7.15 -3.14 3.07
C PRO A 241 -5.99 -2.35 2.46
N THR A 242 -4.81 -2.40 3.07
CA THR A 242 -3.66 -1.56 2.75
C THR A 242 -2.33 -2.33 2.90
N CYS A 243 -1.30 -1.97 2.14
CA CYS A 243 0.08 -2.44 2.33
C CYS A 243 0.57 -2.20 3.77
N GLU A 244 0.25 -1.05 4.36
CA GLU A 244 0.58 -0.74 5.75
C GLU A 244 0.00 -1.77 6.73
N SER A 245 -1.22 -2.24 6.48
CA SER A 245 -1.85 -3.28 7.32
C SER A 245 -1.19 -4.66 7.16
N LEU A 246 -0.61 -4.94 5.99
CA LEU A 246 0.06 -6.21 5.69
C LEU A 246 1.50 -6.26 6.23
N GLN A 247 2.22 -5.14 6.17
CA GLN A 247 3.66 -5.05 6.49
C GLN A 247 4.03 -5.65 7.87
N PRO A 248 3.24 -5.50 8.96
CA PRO A 248 3.55 -6.13 10.24
C PRO A 248 3.54 -7.66 10.23
N TYR A 249 2.90 -8.29 9.24
CA TYR A 249 2.71 -9.74 9.16
C TYR A 249 3.57 -10.38 8.07
N LEU A 250 3.81 -9.64 6.98
CA LEU A 250 4.55 -10.08 5.81
C LEU A 250 5.42 -8.93 5.31
N ASP A 251 6.74 -9.09 5.40
CA ASP A 251 7.67 -8.14 4.82
C ASP A 251 7.63 -8.24 3.28
N ILE A 252 7.17 -7.18 2.63
CA ILE A 252 7.16 -7.07 1.18
C ILE A 252 8.35 -6.26 0.64
N TYR A 253 9.32 -5.92 1.48
CA TYR A 253 10.51 -5.12 1.17
C TYR A 253 10.16 -3.71 0.65
N ASP A 254 9.22 -3.05 1.33
CA ASP A 254 8.67 -1.74 0.95
C ASP A 254 8.22 -1.65 -0.51
N ASN A 255 7.85 -2.78 -1.12
CA ASN A 255 7.49 -2.85 -2.53
C ASN A 255 5.97 -2.97 -2.69
N ARG A 256 5.33 -1.84 -2.93
CA ARG A 256 3.87 -1.73 -3.08
C ARG A 256 3.34 -2.46 -4.31
N ASP A 257 4.15 -2.61 -5.37
CA ASP A 257 3.78 -3.42 -6.54
C ASP A 257 3.63 -4.91 -6.15
N LYS A 258 4.40 -5.41 -5.17
CA LYS A 258 4.19 -6.76 -4.63
C LYS A 258 2.88 -6.87 -3.86
N PHE A 259 2.51 -5.87 -3.06
CA PHE A 259 1.20 -5.86 -2.38
C PHE A 259 0.06 -5.99 -3.40
N VAL A 260 0.10 -5.18 -4.47
CA VAL A 260 -0.92 -5.23 -5.53
C VAL A 260 -0.99 -6.62 -6.19
N ARG A 261 0.17 -7.24 -6.45
CA ARG A 261 0.21 -8.61 -7.00
C ARG A 261 -0.28 -9.69 -6.05
N LEU A 262 -0.29 -9.43 -4.74
CA LEU A 262 -0.82 -10.35 -3.73
C LEU A 262 -2.34 -10.25 -3.57
N ILE A 263 -3.00 -9.21 -4.11
CA ILE A 263 -4.46 -9.04 -3.99
C ILE A 263 -5.24 -10.28 -4.45
N PRO A 264 -4.96 -10.89 -5.63
CA PRO A 264 -5.68 -12.09 -6.06
C PRO A 264 -5.49 -13.26 -5.09
N ASP A 265 -4.28 -13.45 -4.56
CA ASP A 265 -3.99 -14.49 -3.56
C ASP A 265 -4.76 -14.22 -2.27
N MET A 266 -4.82 -12.97 -1.79
CA MET A 266 -5.57 -12.59 -0.58
C MET A 266 -7.08 -12.83 -0.75
N ARG A 267 -7.64 -12.48 -1.91
CA ARG A 267 -9.05 -12.72 -2.25
C ARG A 267 -9.36 -14.22 -2.22
N PHE A 268 -8.52 -15.00 -2.90
CA PHE A 268 -8.64 -16.46 -2.94
C PHE A 268 -8.52 -17.08 -1.54
N ILE A 269 -7.60 -16.61 -0.71
CA ILE A 269 -7.45 -17.09 0.67
C ILE A 269 -8.71 -16.76 1.50
N GLN A 270 -9.23 -15.53 1.40
CA GLN A 270 -10.45 -15.16 2.12
C GLN A 270 -11.64 -16.05 1.74
N SER A 271 -11.90 -16.22 0.44
CA SER A 271 -13.06 -16.99 -0.02
C SER A 271 -12.89 -18.50 0.15
N GLU A 272 -11.75 -19.07 -0.23
CA GLU A 272 -11.58 -20.53 -0.27
C GLU A 272 -11.04 -21.11 1.05
N TYR A 273 -10.28 -20.34 1.83
CA TYR A 273 -9.65 -20.87 3.06
C TYR A 273 -10.38 -20.42 4.30
N LEU A 274 -10.74 -19.13 4.39
CA LEU A 274 -11.35 -18.59 5.60
C LEU A 274 -12.86 -18.88 5.62
N GLU A 275 -13.60 -18.55 4.56
CA GLU A 275 -15.05 -18.80 4.52
C GLU A 275 -15.36 -20.31 4.56
N GLU A 276 -14.61 -21.16 3.87
CA GLU A 276 -14.77 -22.63 3.97
C GLU A 276 -14.49 -23.14 5.40
N ALA A 277 -13.50 -22.55 6.10
CA ALA A 277 -13.13 -23.00 7.44
C ALA A 277 -14.04 -22.46 8.55
N PHE A 278 -14.53 -21.24 8.43
CA PHE A 278 -15.18 -20.51 9.53
C PHE A 278 -16.62 -20.05 9.21
N GLY A 279 -17.09 -20.24 7.97
CA GLY A 279 -18.41 -19.83 7.48
C GLY A 279 -18.39 -18.48 6.75
N GLU A 280 -19.44 -18.25 5.95
CA GLU A 280 -19.59 -17.06 5.09
C GLU A 280 -19.68 -15.74 5.89
N ASP A 281 -20.25 -15.78 7.10
CA ASP A 281 -20.39 -14.60 7.97
C ASP A 281 -19.06 -14.14 8.61
N PHE A 282 -18.00 -14.94 8.48
CA PHE A 282 -16.72 -14.66 9.14
C PHE A 282 -16.03 -13.41 8.60
N ILE A 283 -15.93 -13.26 7.28
CA ILE A 283 -15.27 -12.11 6.66
C ILE A 283 -16.06 -10.81 6.89
N PRO A 284 -17.38 -10.74 6.61
CA PRO A 284 -18.17 -9.52 6.85
C PRO A 284 -18.09 -9.04 8.30
N ARG A 285 -18.10 -9.98 9.26
CA ARG A 285 -17.95 -9.67 10.68
C ARG A 285 -16.58 -9.02 10.98
N LEU A 286 -15.51 -9.55 10.41
CA LEU A 286 -14.16 -9.04 10.65
C LEU A 286 -13.90 -7.71 9.97
N LEU A 287 -14.54 -7.43 8.83
CA LEU A 287 -14.46 -6.12 8.16
C LEU A 287 -15.06 -4.98 9.01
N GLN A 288 -15.98 -5.29 9.93
CA GLN A 288 -16.56 -4.33 10.87
C GLN A 288 -15.81 -4.27 12.21
N ALA A 289 -14.83 -5.14 12.43
CA ALA A 289 -14.12 -5.23 13.69
C ALA A 289 -13.10 -4.09 13.85
N SER A 290 -12.86 -3.67 15.09
CA SER A 290 -11.79 -2.72 15.39
C SER A 290 -10.42 -3.33 15.08
N GLU A 291 -9.44 -2.49 14.72
CA GLU A 291 -8.04 -2.90 14.49
C GLU A 291 -7.41 -3.67 15.68
N ASP A 292 -7.91 -3.44 16.90
CA ASP A 292 -7.46 -4.13 18.11
C ASP A 292 -8.10 -5.49 18.38
N ASP A 293 -9.06 -5.89 17.54
CA ASP A 293 -9.77 -7.14 17.70
C ASP A 293 -8.82 -8.35 17.59
N LYS A 294 -8.89 -9.24 18.59
CA LYS A 294 -8.01 -10.41 18.68
C LYS A 294 -8.27 -11.41 17.55
N LEU A 295 -9.52 -11.56 17.14
CA LEU A 295 -9.95 -12.43 16.06
C LEU A 295 -9.45 -11.89 14.72
N LEU A 296 -9.56 -10.58 14.48
CA LEU A 296 -9.02 -9.92 13.29
C LEU A 296 -7.50 -10.10 13.19
N LYS A 297 -6.77 -9.84 14.29
CA LYS A 297 -5.31 -10.05 14.34
C LYS A 297 -4.92 -11.50 14.03
N LYS A 298 -5.70 -12.48 14.50
CA LYS A 298 -5.48 -13.91 14.22
C LYS A 298 -5.81 -14.28 12.77
N ALA A 299 -6.91 -13.76 12.22
CA ALA A 299 -7.26 -13.96 10.82
C ALA A 299 -6.21 -13.38 9.87
N ARG A 300 -5.68 -12.19 10.17
CA ARG A 300 -4.55 -11.58 9.44
C ARG A 300 -3.27 -12.41 9.54
N GLN A 301 -2.95 -12.95 10.72
CA GLN A 301 -1.85 -13.91 10.88
C GLN A 301 -2.02 -15.16 10.00
N LEU A 302 -3.25 -15.68 9.93
CA LEU A 302 -3.57 -16.85 9.12
C LEU A 302 -3.41 -16.56 7.63
N ILE A 303 -3.95 -15.44 7.14
CA ILE A 303 -3.78 -15.00 5.74
C ILE A 303 -2.30 -14.86 5.42
N ALA A 304 -1.52 -14.19 6.27
CA ALA A 304 -0.08 -14.01 6.04
C ALA A 304 0.69 -15.34 5.99
N ALA A 305 0.30 -16.32 6.82
CA ALA A 305 0.87 -17.67 6.76
C ALA A 305 0.54 -18.37 5.44
N TYR A 306 -0.71 -18.32 4.98
CA TYR A 306 -1.10 -18.87 3.68
C TYR A 306 -0.41 -18.18 2.49
N LEU A 307 -0.24 -16.85 2.56
CA LEU A 307 0.53 -16.10 1.57
C LEU A 307 1.98 -16.58 1.53
N LYS A 308 2.65 -16.70 2.68
CA LYS A 308 4.05 -17.20 2.74
C LYS A 308 4.19 -18.60 2.17
N GLU A 309 3.23 -19.49 2.46
CA GLU A 309 3.23 -20.86 2.00
C GLU A 309 3.11 -20.96 0.46
N ARG A 310 2.23 -20.15 -0.14
CA ARG A 310 1.73 -20.40 -1.51
C ARG A 310 2.13 -19.37 -2.54
N THR A 311 2.43 -18.13 -2.14
CA THR A 311 2.63 -17.07 -3.12
C THR A 311 3.88 -17.32 -3.97
N SER A 312 3.76 -16.98 -5.26
CA SER A 312 4.89 -16.88 -6.17
C SER A 312 5.41 -15.45 -6.30
N VAL A 313 4.75 -14.46 -5.70
CA VAL A 313 5.12 -13.04 -5.79
C VAL A 313 6.39 -12.76 -4.98
N ILE A 314 6.52 -13.42 -3.82
CA ILE A 314 7.69 -13.32 -2.95
C ILE A 314 8.36 -14.69 -2.86
N ASN A 315 9.67 -14.70 -3.08
CA ASN A 315 10.46 -15.92 -2.99
C ASN A 315 10.77 -16.23 -1.52
N PHE A 316 10.17 -17.30 -1.02
CA PHE A 316 10.49 -17.90 0.27
C PHE A 316 11.22 -19.22 0.06
N ASP A 317 12.19 -19.50 0.93
CA ASP A 317 12.84 -20.80 0.93
C ASP A 317 11.88 -21.92 1.42
N LYS A 318 12.28 -23.17 1.20
CA LYS A 318 11.46 -24.33 1.56
C LYS A 318 11.20 -24.44 3.06
N LEU A 319 12.13 -24.00 3.89
CA LEU A 319 12.00 -24.05 5.34
C LEU A 319 10.96 -23.05 5.82
N ALA A 320 11.05 -21.81 5.36
CA ALA A 320 10.09 -20.73 5.63
C ALA A 320 8.66 -21.13 5.23
N ARG A 321 8.49 -21.78 4.07
CA ARG A 321 7.19 -22.30 3.63
C ARG A 321 6.65 -23.41 4.55
N SER A 322 7.50 -24.34 4.97
CA SER A 322 7.12 -25.41 5.90
C SER A 322 6.72 -24.86 7.27
N THR A 323 7.46 -23.88 7.78
CA THR A 323 7.10 -23.19 9.03
C THR A 323 5.78 -22.46 8.89
N ALA A 324 5.57 -21.72 7.79
CA ALA A 324 4.31 -21.02 7.54
C ALA A 324 3.10 -21.98 7.48
N HIS A 325 3.26 -23.18 6.91
CA HIS A 325 2.21 -24.20 6.91
C HIS A 325 1.84 -24.65 8.34
N ASN A 326 2.84 -24.93 9.18
CA ASN A 326 2.59 -25.31 10.58
C ASN A 326 1.96 -24.17 11.40
N ASP A 327 2.40 -22.94 11.14
CA ASP A 327 1.83 -21.73 11.74
C ASP A 327 0.36 -21.57 11.33
N ALA A 328 0.03 -21.78 10.05
CA ALA A 328 -1.34 -21.71 9.55
C ALA A 328 -2.26 -22.71 10.25
N ILE A 329 -1.83 -23.96 10.43
CA ILE A 329 -2.59 -24.98 11.18
C ILE A 329 -2.82 -24.52 12.62
N THR A 330 -1.77 -24.05 13.30
CA THR A 330 -1.83 -23.63 14.70
C THR A 330 -2.75 -22.42 14.89
N VAL A 331 -2.65 -21.41 14.01
CA VAL A 331 -3.47 -20.21 14.05
C VAL A 331 -4.93 -20.55 13.74
N ARG A 332 -5.20 -21.44 12.77
CA ARG A 332 -6.55 -21.91 12.45
C ARG A 332 -7.22 -22.57 13.65
N GLU A 333 -6.52 -23.46 14.36
CA GLU A 333 -7.04 -24.05 15.60
C GLU A 333 -7.31 -22.98 16.68
N SER A 334 -6.42 -21.99 16.81
CA SER A 334 -6.60 -20.90 17.76
C SER A 334 -7.86 -20.09 17.45
N ILE A 335 -8.19 -19.86 16.18
CA ILE A 335 -9.41 -19.14 15.78
C ILE A 335 -10.65 -19.97 16.14
N HIS A 336 -10.67 -21.27 15.84
CA HIS A 336 -11.78 -22.15 16.24
C HIS A 336 -12.01 -22.14 17.76
N ARG A 337 -10.94 -22.13 18.57
CA ARG A 337 -11.06 -22.03 20.04
C ARG A 337 -11.66 -20.71 20.49
N LEU A 338 -11.32 -19.60 19.83
CA LEU A 338 -11.90 -18.28 20.13
C LEU A 338 -13.38 -18.22 19.77
N LEU A 339 -13.76 -18.70 18.59
CA LEU A 339 -15.17 -18.76 18.16
C LEU A 339 -16.00 -19.63 19.10
N LYS A 340 -15.52 -20.83 19.44
CA LYS A 340 -16.21 -21.71 20.38
C LYS A 340 -16.36 -21.09 21.78
N LYS A 341 -15.34 -20.36 22.25
CA LYS A 341 -15.42 -19.66 23.53
C LYS A 341 -16.50 -18.57 23.49
N GLU A 342 -16.57 -17.80 22.42
CA GLU A 342 -17.56 -16.75 22.24
C GLU A 342 -18.99 -17.30 22.14
N GLU A 343 -19.19 -18.42 21.43
CA GLU A 343 -20.48 -19.12 21.35
C GLU A 343 -20.96 -19.56 22.74
N VAL A 344 -20.07 -20.12 23.56
CA VAL A 344 -20.38 -20.53 24.94
C VAL A 344 -20.74 -19.31 25.80
N GLU A 345 -20.03 -18.21 25.66
CA GLU A 345 -20.32 -16.96 26.39
C GLU A 345 -21.66 -16.35 25.96
N LYS A 346 -21.98 -16.36 24.66
CA LYS A 346 -23.28 -15.94 24.13
C LYS A 346 -24.42 -16.81 24.64
N GLN A 347 -24.24 -18.13 24.64
CA GLN A 347 -25.25 -19.06 25.16
C GLN A 347 -25.48 -18.86 26.66
N ALA A 348 -24.40 -18.70 27.45
CA ALA A 348 -24.51 -18.42 28.87
C ALA A 348 -25.22 -17.09 29.16
N ALA A 349 -25.01 -16.06 28.34
CA ALA A 349 -25.72 -14.79 28.45
C ALA A 349 -27.22 -14.91 28.13
N LEU A 350 -27.59 -15.71 27.12
CA LEU A 350 -28.99 -15.99 26.79
C LEU A 350 -29.69 -16.79 27.88
N ASP A 351 -29.01 -17.79 28.46
CA ASP A 351 -29.53 -18.60 29.56
C ASP A 351 -29.72 -17.76 30.83
N ALA A 352 -28.81 -16.81 31.10
CA ALA A 352 -28.95 -15.85 32.20
C ALA A 352 -30.10 -14.85 31.98
N ALA A 353 -30.35 -14.43 30.73
CA ALA A 353 -31.46 -13.54 30.39
C ALA A 353 -32.83 -14.24 30.48
N ASN A 354 -32.89 -15.52 30.12
CA ASN A 354 -34.11 -16.34 30.22
C ASN A 354 -34.40 -16.85 31.64
N GLY A 355 -33.41 -16.87 32.54
CA GLY A 355 -33.57 -17.24 33.95
C GLY A 355 -34.27 -16.18 34.83
N GLY A 356 -34.63 -15.02 34.27
CA GLY A 356 -35.29 -13.92 34.98
C GLY A 356 -36.82 -14.01 35.09
N SER A 357 -37.47 -15.04 34.54
CA SER A 357 -38.93 -15.15 34.55
C SER A 357 -39.46 -16.48 35.09
N ASP A 358 -39.01 -16.93 36.26
CA ASP A 358 -39.87 -17.81 37.05
C ASP A 358 -39.76 -17.55 38.55
N GLY A 359 -40.66 -16.67 39.01
CA GLY A 359 -40.90 -16.40 40.40
C GLY A 359 -41.67 -17.55 41.05
N THR A 360 -41.00 -18.19 42.01
CA THR A 360 -41.58 -18.79 43.22
C THR A 360 -42.72 -19.80 43.04
N ASN A 361 -42.40 -21.09 43.23
CA ASN A 361 -43.27 -21.91 44.08
C ASN A 361 -42.48 -22.86 44.99
N THR A 362 -42.63 -22.59 46.28
CA THR A 362 -42.11 -23.32 47.44
C THR A 362 -42.83 -24.66 47.60
N GLY A 363 -42.09 -25.75 47.81
CA GLY A 363 -42.69 -27.04 48.14
C GLY A 363 -41.65 -28.07 48.59
N ASN A 364 -41.41 -28.13 49.90
CA ASN A 364 -40.65 -29.17 50.60
C ASN A 364 -41.00 -30.60 50.11
N ASN A 365 -39.98 -31.47 49.94
CA ASN A 365 -39.88 -32.65 50.79
C ASN A 365 -38.50 -33.31 50.78
N SER A 366 -38.11 -33.75 51.97
CA SER A 366 -36.92 -34.52 52.34
C SER A 366 -36.85 -35.92 51.70
N GLY A 367 -35.64 -36.40 51.40
CA GLY A 367 -35.38 -37.83 51.13
C GLY A 367 -33.90 -38.11 50.87
N ALA A 368 -33.24 -38.74 51.84
CA ALA A 368 -31.82 -39.08 51.86
C ALA A 368 -31.40 -40.16 50.85
N SER A 369 -30.09 -40.20 50.56
CA SER A 369 -29.21 -41.29 50.05
C SER A 369 -28.39 -40.77 48.86
N GLY A 370 -27.09 -40.96 48.71
CA GLY A 370 -26.08 -41.75 49.40
C GLY A 370 -24.79 -41.61 48.56
N SER A 371 -23.66 -41.64 49.24
CA SER A 371 -22.29 -41.46 48.77
C SER A 371 -21.89 -42.22 47.50
N SER A 372 -20.96 -41.66 46.69
CA SER A 372 -19.56 -42.12 46.66
C SER A 372 -18.77 -41.46 45.52
N ALA A 373 -17.65 -40.83 45.90
CA ALA A 373 -16.57 -40.45 45.01
C ALA A 373 -15.77 -41.69 44.58
N SER A 374 -15.18 -41.66 43.38
CA SER A 374 -14.11 -42.58 42.98
C SER A 374 -13.17 -41.86 42.02
N THR A 375 -12.01 -41.50 42.57
CA THR A 375 -10.78 -41.15 41.87
C THR A 375 -10.08 -42.42 41.38
N SER A 376 -9.61 -42.44 40.13
CA SER A 376 -8.52 -43.32 39.73
C SER A 376 -7.61 -42.60 38.74
N ASN A 377 -6.43 -42.29 39.25
CA ASN A 377 -5.24 -41.82 38.57
C ASN A 377 -4.49 -43.05 38.02
N SER A 378 -3.90 -42.99 36.83
CA SER A 378 -2.87 -43.95 36.39
C SER A 378 -1.98 -43.31 35.32
N SER A 379 -0.72 -43.15 35.69
CA SER A 379 0.36 -42.51 34.97
C SER A 379 1.24 -43.50 34.20
N CYS A 380 1.60 -43.10 32.99
CA CYS A 380 2.83 -43.27 32.18
C CYS A 380 3.89 -44.40 32.43
N SER A 381 4.35 -44.91 31.27
CA SER A 381 5.75 -45.23 30.86
C SER A 381 6.41 -46.58 31.21
N SER A 382 6.83 -47.32 30.16
CA SER A 382 8.25 -47.72 29.94
C SER A 382 8.50 -48.61 28.70
N SER A 383 9.38 -48.11 27.80
CA SER A 383 10.54 -48.77 27.12
C SER A 383 10.42 -50.06 26.25
N SER A 384 10.59 -49.84 24.93
CA SER A 384 11.67 -50.27 23.99
C SER A 384 12.25 -51.71 23.89
N ALA A 385 12.56 -52.05 22.62
CA ALA A 385 13.49 -53.04 22.04
C ALA A 385 12.89 -54.44 21.72
N SER A 386 12.87 -54.91 20.47
CA SER A 386 14.05 -55.39 19.73
C SER A 386 13.80 -55.57 18.21
N SER A 387 14.87 -55.40 17.42
CA SER A 387 15.02 -55.53 15.96
C SER A 387 15.11 -57.00 15.44
N PRO A 388 15.66 -57.30 14.24
CA PRO A 388 15.09 -57.19 12.90
C PRO A 388 15.05 -58.56 12.15
N GLY A 389 14.32 -58.66 11.04
CA GLY A 389 14.32 -59.85 10.17
C GLY A 389 14.19 -59.48 8.70
N SER A 390 15.28 -59.65 7.97
CA SER A 390 15.42 -59.42 6.52
C SER A 390 15.12 -60.69 5.72
N SER A 391 14.38 -60.57 4.61
CA SER A 391 14.51 -61.47 3.46
C SER A 391 14.21 -60.73 2.15
N SER A 392 15.06 -61.00 1.17
CA SER A 392 15.28 -60.27 -0.07
C SER A 392 14.33 -60.62 -1.22
N GLY A 393 14.06 -59.63 -2.07
CA GLY A 393 13.98 -59.72 -3.54
C GLY A 393 12.72 -60.31 -4.19
N ASP A 394 11.96 -59.50 -4.93
CA ASP A 394 12.07 -59.44 -6.41
C ASP A 394 11.31 -58.23 -6.98
N ASN A 395 11.70 -57.85 -8.19
CA ASN A 395 11.33 -56.70 -8.98
C ASN A 395 9.86 -56.72 -9.48
N GLY A 396 9.23 -55.55 -9.54
CA GLY A 396 7.92 -55.39 -10.19
C GLY A 396 7.49 -53.93 -10.25
N ASN A 397 7.80 -53.28 -11.37
CA ASN A 397 7.52 -51.89 -11.69
C ASN A 397 6.04 -51.72 -12.07
N GLU A 398 5.18 -51.18 -11.19
CA GLU A 398 3.81 -50.80 -11.55
C GLU A 398 3.65 -49.27 -11.54
N GLY A 399 3.89 -48.69 -12.71
CA GLY A 399 3.58 -47.30 -13.03
C GLY A 399 2.08 -47.07 -13.15
N TYR A 400 1.67 -45.83 -12.87
CA TYR A 400 0.31 -45.31 -12.99
C TYR A 400 -0.37 -45.73 -14.31
N GLN A 401 -1.47 -46.46 -14.22
CA GLN A 401 -2.35 -46.72 -15.35
C GLN A 401 -3.13 -45.44 -15.68
N ASN A 402 -2.70 -44.74 -16.73
CA ASN A 402 -3.49 -43.69 -17.36
C ASN A 402 -3.78 -44.17 -18.79
N ASN A 403 -5.04 -44.48 -19.10
CA ASN A 403 -5.61 -44.57 -20.45
C ASN A 403 -7.10 -44.95 -20.36
N GLN A 404 -8.00 -43.97 -20.21
CA GLN A 404 -9.36 -44.14 -20.70
C GLN A 404 -9.38 -43.80 -22.19
N ALA A 405 -9.98 -44.68 -23.00
CA ALA A 405 -10.11 -44.45 -24.45
C ALA A 405 -10.99 -43.21 -24.70
N GLY A 406 -10.39 -42.08 -25.07
CA GLY A 406 -11.08 -40.84 -25.42
C GLY A 406 -10.45 -39.54 -24.88
N SER A 407 -9.47 -39.60 -23.98
CA SER A 407 -8.82 -38.41 -23.44
C SER A 407 -7.79 -37.83 -24.41
N ARG A 408 -8.08 -36.67 -25.02
CA ARG A 408 -7.11 -35.86 -25.76
C ARG A 408 -6.18 -35.16 -24.76
N ILE A 409 -4.92 -35.56 -24.69
CA ILE A 409 -3.88 -34.86 -23.92
C ILE A 409 -3.36 -33.71 -24.79
N PHE A 410 -3.52 -32.48 -24.32
CA PHE A 410 -2.82 -31.32 -24.89
C PHE A 410 -1.37 -31.32 -24.36
N VAL A 411 -0.44 -31.68 -25.22
CA VAL A 411 1.00 -31.47 -24.98
C VAL A 411 1.37 -30.14 -25.62
N THR A 412 1.78 -29.16 -24.83
CA THR A 412 2.41 -27.93 -25.32
C THR A 412 3.78 -28.25 -25.93
N PRO A 413 4.11 -27.76 -27.14
CA PRO A 413 5.39 -28.05 -27.77
C PRO A 413 6.52 -27.33 -27.03
N ILE A 414 7.52 -28.11 -26.61
CA ILE A 414 8.81 -27.62 -26.13
C ILE A 414 9.55 -27.06 -27.35
N LEU A 415 9.85 -25.77 -27.33
CA LEU A 415 10.67 -25.09 -28.34
C LEU A 415 12.13 -25.51 -28.18
N CYS A 416 12.71 -26.02 -29.27
CA CYS A 416 14.16 -26.16 -29.48
C CYS A 416 14.81 -24.82 -29.81
#